data_AF-Q43519-F1
#
_entry.id   AF-Q43519-F1
#
_cell.length_a   1.000
_cell.length_b   1.000
_cell.length_c   1.000
_cell.angle_alpha   90.00
_cell.angle_beta   90.00
_cell.angle_gamma   90.00
#
_symmetry.space_group_name_H-M   'P 1'
#
loop_
_entity.id
_entity.type
_entity.pdbx_description
1 polymer ?
#
loop_
_entity_poly.entity_id
_entity_poly.type
_entity_poly.pdbx_seq_one_letter_code
_entity_poly.pdbx_strand_id
1 'polypeptide(L)'
;NKVQPLSTETQKENTEMQKYTILGAKKMGNNNDKSVVCHKQNYAYAVFYCHKTETTESYMVSLVGVDGSKVKAVAVCHKGTSQWDPKTFGF
;
A
#
# COMPACT_ATOMS: atom_id res chain seq x y z
N ASN A 1 -4.65 6.67 -22.13
CA ASN A 1 -4.75 6.42 -20.67
C ASN A 1 -3.37 6.46 -20.04
N LYS A 2 -3.15 7.32 -19.04
CA LYS A 2 -1.92 7.31 -18.23
C LYS A 2 -2.20 6.53 -16.95
N VAL A 3 -1.42 5.47 -16.71
CA VAL A 3 -1.44 4.68 -15.47
C VAL A 3 -0.16 5.00 -14.72
N GLN A 4 -0.26 5.25 -13.41
CA GLN A 4 0.89 5.51 -12.55
C GLN A 4 1.07 4.34 -11.58
N PRO A 5 2.16 3.56 -11.67
CA PRO A 5 2.47 2.55 -10.68
C PRO A 5 2.96 3.21 -9.38
N LEU A 6 2.57 2.63 -8.25
CA LEU A 6 3.04 3.01 -6.93
C LEU A 6 3.49 1.74 -6.20
N SER A 7 4.67 1.77 -5.61
CA SER A 7 5.21 0.67 -4.80
C SER A 7 5.88 1.21 -3.55
N THR A 8 6.00 0.36 -2.53
CA THR A 8 6.83 0.66 -1.37
C THR A 8 8.31 0.61 -1.78
N GLU A 9 9.06 1.63 -1.40
CA GLU A 9 10.48 1.82 -1.70
C GLU A 9 11.27 1.97 -0.38
N THR A 10 12.35 1.21 -0.22
CA THR A 10 13.28 1.28 0.92
C THR A 10 14.72 1.33 0.43
N GLN A 11 15.59 2.02 1.17
CA GLN A 11 17.03 2.09 0.88
C GLN A 11 17.83 0.94 1.52
N LYS A 12 17.22 0.20 2.44
CA LYS A 12 17.82 -0.96 3.10
C LYS A 12 16.97 -2.20 2.83
N GLU A 13 17.64 -3.30 2.51
CA GLU A 13 17.04 -4.63 2.41
C GLU A 13 16.96 -5.34 3.79
N ASN A 14 16.97 -4.57 4.89
CA ASN A 14 16.87 -5.17 6.21
C ASN A 14 15.43 -5.68 6.43
N THR A 15 15.29 -6.98 6.66
CA THR A 15 14.02 -7.71 6.73
C THR A 15 13.49 -7.87 8.15
N GLU A 16 14.24 -7.42 9.16
CA GLU A 16 13.77 -7.49 10.54
C GLU A 16 12.55 -6.59 10.79
N MET A 17 11.54 -7.14 11.46
CA MET A 17 10.37 -6.38 11.87
C MET A 17 10.80 -5.29 12.86
N GLN A 18 10.41 -4.07 12.56
CA GLN A 18 10.74 -2.91 13.38
C GLN A 18 9.58 -1.92 13.45
N LYS A 19 9.65 -1.01 14.43
CA LYS A 19 8.72 0.11 14.53
C LYS A 19 9.13 1.22 13.57
N TYR A 20 8.14 1.85 12.96
CA TYR A 20 8.31 3.01 12.10
C TYR A 20 7.47 4.19 12.62
N THR A 21 8.01 5.39 12.49
CA THR A 21 7.31 6.64 12.72
C THR A 21 6.85 7.23 11.39
N ILE A 22 5.59 7.65 11.31
CA ILE A 22 5.04 8.34 10.14
C ILE A 22 5.52 9.79 10.15
N LEU A 23 6.21 10.21 9.09
CA LEU A 23 6.66 11.59 8.90
C LEU A 23 5.65 12.44 8.12
N GLY A 24 4.86 11.80 7.26
CA GLY A 24 3.83 12.48 6.49
C GLY A 24 3.17 11.56 5.47
N ALA A 25 2.01 11.98 4.97
CA ALA A 25 1.25 11.27 3.95
C ALA A 25 0.82 12.24 2.84
N LYS A 26 1.07 11.84 1.59
CA LYS A 26 0.63 12.57 0.40
C LYS A 26 -0.42 11.74 -0.32
N LYS A 27 -1.61 12.32 -0.52
CA LYS A 27 -2.66 11.69 -1.34
C LYS A 27 -2.19 11.56 -2.79
N MET A 28 -2.43 10.40 -3.38
CA MET A 28 -2.05 10.07 -4.75
C MET A 28 -3.28 10.09 -5.66
N GLY A 29 -3.18 10.80 -6.77
CA GLY A 29 -4.26 10.95 -7.75
C GLY A 29 -5.36 11.94 -7.36
N ASN A 30 -6.26 12.19 -8.32
CA ASN A 30 -7.35 13.15 -8.19
C ASN A 30 -8.65 12.39 -7.94
N ASN A 31 -9.03 12.20 -6.67
CA ASN A 31 -10.40 11.88 -6.23
C ASN A 31 -11.21 10.87 -7.09
N ASN A 32 -10.58 9.80 -7.59
CA ASN A 32 -11.23 8.89 -8.54
C ASN A 32 -11.00 7.43 -8.17
N ASP A 33 -12.12 6.71 -8.06
CA ASP A 33 -12.35 5.31 -7.66
C ASP A 33 -11.72 4.25 -8.59
N LYS A 34 -10.57 4.56 -9.20
CA LYS A 34 -9.93 3.74 -10.24
C LYS A 34 -8.50 3.36 -9.85
N SER A 35 -8.29 2.96 -8.59
CA SER A 35 -7.06 2.29 -8.19
C SER A 35 -7.22 0.78 -8.30
N VAL A 36 -6.14 0.09 -8.69
CA VAL A 36 -6.03 -1.37 -8.62
C VAL A 36 -4.96 -1.65 -7.60
N VAL A 37 -5.30 -2.46 -6.60
CA VAL A 37 -4.36 -2.86 -5.55
C VAL A 37 -3.85 -4.24 -5.89
N CYS A 38 -2.54 -4.45 -5.77
CA CYS A 38 -1.89 -5.71 -6.04
C CYS A 38 -1.05 -6.16 -4.84
N HIS A 39 -1.25 -7.40 -4.41
CA HIS A 39 -0.57 -8.01 -3.27
C HIS A 39 0.41 -9.07 -3.76
N LYS A 40 1.68 -8.93 -3.37
CA LYS A 40 2.70 -9.94 -3.65
C LYS A 40 2.32 -11.23 -2.91
N GLN A 41 2.20 -12.32 -3.66
CA GLN A 41 1.93 -13.63 -3.10
C GLN A 41 3.22 -14.30 -2.62
N ASN A 42 3.11 -15.13 -1.58
CA ASN A 42 4.22 -15.95 -1.12
C ASN A 42 4.39 -17.16 -2.06
N TYR A 43 4.99 -16.91 -3.21
CA TYR A 43 5.19 -17.91 -4.26
C TYR A 43 6.62 -17.84 -4.79
N ALA A 44 7.11 -18.94 -5.38
CA ALA A 44 8.49 -19.05 -5.88
C ALA A 44 8.83 -18.03 -6.99
N TYR A 45 7.81 -17.45 -7.62
CA TYR A 45 7.93 -16.43 -8.65
C TYR A 45 7.17 -15.16 -8.26
N ALA A 46 7.45 -14.06 -8.96
CA ALA A 46 6.78 -12.78 -8.76
C ALA A 46 5.31 -12.83 -9.22
N VAL A 47 4.43 -13.38 -8.37
CA VAL A 47 2.99 -13.43 -8.58
C VAL A 47 2.32 -12.39 -7.70
N PHE A 48 1.42 -11.62 -8.32
CA PHE A 48 0.63 -10.60 -7.65
C PHE A 48 -0.85 -10.92 -7.81
N TYR A 49 -1.56 -10.98 -6.69
CA TYR A 49 -3.02 -11.00 -6.69
C TYR A 49 -3.52 -9.55 -6.73
N CYS A 50 -4.25 -9.19 -7.78
CA CYS A 50 -4.76 -7.84 -7.95
C CYS A 50 -6.27 -7.81 -7.84
N HIS A 51 -6.79 -6.77 -7.20
CA HIS A 51 -8.23 -6.56 -7.05
C HIS A 51 -8.56 -5.07 -7.14
N LYS A 52 -9.82 -4.78 -7.47
CA LYS A 52 -10.34 -3.42 -7.54
C LYS A 52 -11.41 -3.27 -6.46
N THR A 53 -11.19 -2.32 -5.57
CA THR A 53 -12.19 -1.90 -4.60
C THR A 53 -12.68 -0.50 -4.97
N GLU A 54 -14.00 -0.32 -5.00
CA GLU A 54 -14.60 0.99 -5.21
C GLU A 54 -14.30 1.91 -4.04
N THR A 55 -14.31 3.23 -4.24
CA THR A 55 -14.12 4.22 -3.16
C THR A 55 -12.78 4.09 -2.43
N THR A 56 -11.70 3.90 -3.18
CA THR A 56 -10.33 3.79 -2.65
C THR A 56 -9.56 5.10 -2.75
N GLU A 57 -8.78 5.42 -1.71
CA GLU A 57 -7.80 6.50 -1.74
C GLU A 57 -6.40 5.95 -1.49
N SER A 58 -5.48 6.26 -2.39
CA SER A 58 -4.08 5.86 -2.28
C SER A 58 -3.24 7.01 -1.72
N TYR A 59 -2.24 6.68 -0.91
CA TYR A 59 -1.33 7.62 -0.29
C TYR A 59 0.11 7.12 -0.43
N MET A 60 1.03 8.04 -0.67
CA MET A 60 2.45 7.82 -0.48
C MET A 60 2.82 8.34 0.92
N VAL A 61 3.32 7.45 1.77
CA VAL A 61 3.60 7.72 3.18
C VAL A 61 5.11 7.67 3.40
N SER A 62 5.66 8.73 3.98
CA SER A 62 7.06 8.78 4.38
C SER A 62 7.19 8.23 5.79
N LEU A 63 8.07 7.25 5.97
CA LEU A 63 8.32 6.56 7.24
C LEU A 63 9.80 6.66 7.63
N VAL A 64 10.07 6.68 8.94
CA VAL A 64 11.42 6.50 9.50
C VAL A 64 11.44 5.35 10.51
N GLY A 65 12.33 4.38 10.30
CA GLY A 65 12.54 3.26 11.20
C GLY A 65 13.35 3.64 12.43
N VAL A 66 13.26 2.85 13.50
CA VAL A 66 14.11 3.02 14.69
C VAL A 66 15.60 2.88 14.37
N ASP A 67 15.93 2.15 13.30
CA ASP A 67 17.28 1.99 12.77
C ASP A 67 17.74 3.16 11.85
N GLY A 68 16.93 4.23 11.79
CA GLY A 68 17.15 5.39 10.94
C GLY A 68 16.84 5.17 9.45
N SER A 69 16.35 4.00 9.04
CA SER A 69 15.94 3.75 7.66
C SER A 69 14.80 4.67 7.24
N LYS A 70 14.86 5.17 6.00
CA LYS A 70 13.78 5.98 5.40
C LYS A 70 13.08 5.14 4.35
N VAL A 71 11.75 5.04 4.48
CA VAL A 71 10.90 4.24 3.59
C VAL A 71 9.81 5.14 3.03
N LYS A 72 9.51 4.98 1.74
CA LYS A 72 8.29 5.50 1.13
C LYS A 72 7.34 4.34 0.94
N ALA A 73 6.26 4.29 1.70
CA ALA A 73 5.29 3.21 1.64
C ALA A 73 4.02 3.64 0.92
N VAL A 74 3.38 2.71 0.22
CA VAL A 74 2.03 2.92 -0.28
C VAL A 74 1.04 2.51 0.79
N ALA A 75 0.10 3.39 1.12
CA ALA A 75 -1.04 3.09 1.95
C ALA A 75 -2.34 3.29 1.15
N VAL A 76 -3.30 2.39 1.36
CA VAL A 76 -4.61 2.45 0.70
C VAL A 76 -5.68 2.53 1.78
N CYS A 77 -6.54 3.54 1.67
CA CYS A 77 -7.74 3.70 2.49
C CYS A 77 -8.95 3.22 1.68
N HIS A 78 -9.64 2.19 2.18
CA HIS A 78 -10.92 1.73 1.64
C HIS A 78 -12.04 2.50 2.35
N LYS A 79 -12.73 3.40 1.66
CA LYS A 79 -13.81 4.20 2.27
C LYS A 79 -15.13 3.43 2.40
N GLY A 80 -15.34 2.42 1.56
CA GLY A 80 -16.49 1.52 1.60
C GLY A 80 -16.04 0.08 1.80
N THR A 81 -16.26 -0.46 2.99
CA THR A 81 -15.99 -1.86 3.33
C THR A 81 -17.25 -2.64 3.71
N SER A 82 -18.44 -2.08 3.47
CA SER A 82 -19.73 -2.68 3.86
C SER A 82 -20.00 -4.04 3.21
N GLN A 83 -19.42 -4.30 2.03
CA GLN A 83 -19.53 -5.58 1.33
C GLN A 83 -18.43 -6.59 1.72
N TRP A 84 -17.51 -6.20 2.60
CA TRP A 84 -16.43 -7.09 3.02
C TRP A 84 -16.97 -8.11 4.02
N ASP A 85 -16.56 -9.37 3.90
CA ASP A 85 -16.86 -10.36 4.93
C ASP A 85 -16.11 -9.97 6.21
N PRO A 86 -16.80 -9.68 7.33
CA PRO A 86 -16.18 -9.24 8.57
C PRO A 86 -15.28 -10.32 9.21
N LYS A 87 -15.40 -11.58 8.79
CA LYS A 87 -14.55 -12.69 9.28
C LYS A 87 -13.24 -12.82 8.51
N THR A 88 -13.10 -12.15 7.39
CA THR A 88 -11.87 -12.11 6.59
C THR A 88 -11.38 -10.67 6.49
N PHE A 89 -10.13 -10.42 6.83
CA PHE A 89 -9.53 -9.11 6.50
C PHE A 89 -9.46 -9.02 4.97
N GLY A 90 -10.24 -8.13 4.37
CA GLY A 90 -10.45 -8.05 2.92
C GLY A 90 -9.18 -8.16 2.10
N PHE A 91 -8.91 -9.41 1.66
CA PHE A 91 -7.87 -9.85 0.74
C PHE A 91 -8.42 -11.08 0.03
#